data_AF-A0A964W8M7-F1
#
_entry.id   AF-A0A964W8M7-F1
#
_cell.length_a   1.000
_cell.length_b   1.000
_cell.length_c   1.000
_cell.angle_alpha   90.00
_cell.angle_beta   90.00
_cell.angle_gamma   90.00
#
_symmetry.space_group_name_H-M   'P 1'
#
loop_
_entity.id
_entity.type
_entity.pdbx_description
1 polymer ?
#
loop_
_entity_poly.entity_id
_entity_poly.type
_entity_poly.pdbx_seq_one_letter_code
_entity_poly.pdbx_strand_id
1 'polypeptide(L)'
;MKTTKFLVAGLLLIGAMQVNGQTNVATSTLTSRGLEAGTAGQQSVFFGYQTGKASIVPSGGNTFIGHQAGASNTIGDGNSFVGTSAGFSNTTGYSNTFNGLGAGIINTTGHSNTFTGNGSGQSNITGQQNVFIGVAAGANNQSGNDNVFIGNNAGELNNGSGNIFLGMYAGALEENTNNKLYIENSFSSTPLIWGDFANDLLKLNGKVGIGGVTSFPTTAGTVNVSAYKLFVKGGILTEEVRVHLATGWADYVFAKDYKLPTLTEVEQYINTNGHLPNVPSASSVEADGIEVGNMAKIHQEKIEELTLYAIEQNKQIESQKAQLEQQQKEIDQLKAAVETLMGKK
;
A
#
# COMPACT_ATOMS: atom_id res chain seq x y z
N MET A 1 -97.36 48.44 17.14
CA MET A 1 -97.18 48.25 15.67
C MET A 1 -95.96 49.06 15.26
N LYS A 2 -94.87 48.59 14.67
CA LYS A 2 -94.48 47.30 14.07
C LYS A 2 -92.95 47.17 14.22
N THR A 3 -92.48 45.94 14.30
CA THR A 3 -91.10 45.45 14.04
C THR A 3 -90.56 46.00 12.70
N THR A 4 -89.25 46.09 12.44
CA THR A 4 -88.42 44.98 11.92
C THR A 4 -86.96 45.44 11.71
N LYS A 5 -86.04 44.51 11.97
CA LYS A 5 -84.57 44.46 11.76
C LYS A 5 -84.07 45.06 10.44
N PHE A 6 -82.86 45.64 10.42
CA PHE A 6 -81.80 45.28 9.46
C PHE A 6 -80.40 45.60 10.02
N LEU A 7 -79.66 44.53 10.27
CA LEU A 7 -78.21 44.44 10.45
C LEU A 7 -77.53 44.50 9.06
N VAL A 8 -76.18 44.56 8.99
CA VAL A 8 -75.27 44.56 7.81
C VAL A 8 -74.75 45.97 7.52
N ALA A 9 -73.45 46.30 7.63
CA ALA A 9 -72.29 45.59 7.11
C ALA A 9 -71.06 45.71 8.02
N GLY A 10 -70.72 44.61 8.70
CA GLY A 10 -69.34 44.31 9.06
C GLY A 10 -68.88 43.20 8.13
N LEU A 11 -68.12 43.54 7.09
CA LEU A 11 -67.40 42.55 6.28
C LEU A 11 -66.31 41.92 7.16
N LEU A 12 -66.67 40.86 7.88
CA LEU A 12 -65.69 39.93 8.43
C LEU A 12 -65.47 38.87 7.36
N LEU A 13 -64.40 39.07 6.61
CA LEU A 13 -63.77 38.09 5.74
C LEU A 13 -63.41 36.89 6.62
N ILE A 14 -64.29 35.88 6.70
CA ILE A 14 -63.95 34.59 7.31
C ILE A 14 -63.09 33.86 6.27
N GLY A 15 -61.82 34.24 6.19
CA GLY A 15 -60.81 33.35 5.67
C GLY A 15 -60.74 32.17 6.62
N ALA A 16 -61.13 30.99 6.15
CA ALA A 16 -60.89 29.76 6.90
C ALA A 16 -59.37 29.62 7.09
N MET A 17 -58.85 30.00 8.26
CA MET A 17 -57.52 29.57 8.68
C MET A 17 -57.61 28.06 8.89
N GLN A 18 -57.21 27.28 7.89
CA GLN A 18 -56.84 25.89 8.13
C GLN A 18 -55.58 25.90 8.99
N VAL A 19 -55.77 25.73 10.29
CA VAL A 19 -54.68 25.36 11.19
C VAL A 19 -54.38 23.88 10.90
N ASN A 20 -53.46 23.61 9.97
CA ASN A 20 -52.87 22.29 9.81
C ASN A 20 -51.93 22.01 10.98
N GLY A 21 -52.50 21.84 12.17
CA GLY A 21 -51.78 21.33 13.33
C GLY A 21 -51.48 19.85 13.08
N GLN A 22 -50.22 19.50 12.86
CA GLN A 22 -49.82 18.10 12.87
C GLN A 22 -50.08 17.53 14.27
N THR A 23 -50.95 16.54 14.37
CA THR A 23 -51.22 15.81 15.61
C THR A 23 -50.00 14.99 16.00
N ASN A 24 -49.37 15.35 17.12
CA ASN A 24 -48.25 14.61 17.68
C ASN A 24 -48.78 13.32 18.33
N VAL A 25 -48.56 12.16 17.71
CA VAL A 25 -48.75 10.87 18.40
C VAL A 25 -47.39 10.43 18.93
N ALA A 26 -46.94 11.08 20.01
CA ALA A 26 -45.84 10.55 20.82
C ALA A 26 -46.45 9.59 21.85
N THR A 27 -46.23 8.29 21.70
CA THR A 27 -46.55 7.31 22.75
C THR A 27 -45.31 7.07 23.60
N SER A 28 -45.42 6.31 24.70
CA SER A 28 -44.25 5.89 25.49
C SER A 28 -43.21 5.09 24.69
N THR A 29 -43.53 4.67 23.47
CA THR A 29 -42.70 3.82 22.61
C THR A 29 -42.29 4.47 21.29
N LEU A 30 -42.79 5.67 20.93
CA LEU A 30 -42.57 6.31 19.62
C LEU A 30 -42.45 7.83 19.74
N THR A 31 -41.46 8.41 19.05
CA THR A 31 -41.32 9.88 18.90
C THR A 31 -41.27 10.25 17.42
N SER A 32 -42.42 10.54 16.80
CA SER A 32 -42.51 10.90 15.37
C SER A 32 -43.01 12.35 15.14
N ARG A 33 -42.43 13.04 14.16
CA ARG A 33 -42.81 14.40 13.73
C ARG A 33 -42.59 14.58 12.23
N GLY A 34 -43.55 15.21 11.55
CA GLY A 34 -43.52 15.47 10.10
C GLY A 34 -44.72 14.88 9.38
N LEU A 35 -45.04 15.44 8.20
CA LEU A 35 -46.21 15.02 7.42
C LEU A 35 -45.92 13.64 6.81
N GLU A 36 -46.82 12.69 7.02
CA GLU A 36 -46.67 11.27 6.62
C GLU A 36 -45.44 10.55 7.20
N ALA A 37 -44.92 11.00 8.35
CA ALA A 37 -43.91 10.25 9.08
C ALA A 37 -44.49 8.92 9.59
N GLY A 38 -43.66 7.89 9.67
CA GLY A 38 -44.02 6.57 10.21
C GLY A 38 -44.63 6.66 11.61
N THR A 39 -45.59 5.78 11.89
CA THR A 39 -46.21 5.65 13.22
C THR A 39 -46.17 4.23 13.76
N ALA A 40 -45.57 3.30 13.02
CA ALA A 40 -45.38 1.92 13.46
C ALA A 40 -43.87 1.62 13.51
N GLY A 41 -43.43 1.17 14.68
CA GLY A 41 -42.03 0.91 15.01
C GLY A 41 -41.86 1.00 16.53
N GLN A 42 -41.18 0.06 17.18
CA GLN A 42 -40.97 0.14 18.63
C GLN A 42 -39.68 0.90 18.93
N GLN A 43 -39.69 1.85 19.86
CA GLN A 43 -38.49 2.60 20.28
C GLN A 43 -37.81 3.38 19.14
N SER A 44 -38.60 3.88 18.18
CA SER A 44 -38.10 4.60 17.00
C SER A 44 -38.33 6.11 17.07
N VAL A 45 -37.44 6.87 16.44
CA VAL A 45 -37.50 8.33 16.27
C VAL A 45 -37.59 8.65 14.77
N PHE A 46 -38.66 9.34 14.36
CA PHE A 46 -38.85 9.76 12.96
C PHE A 46 -39.09 11.26 12.87
N PHE A 47 -38.24 12.00 12.16
CA PHE A 47 -38.36 13.46 12.03
C PHE A 47 -38.18 13.93 10.57
N GLY A 48 -39.26 14.40 9.95
CA GLY A 48 -39.26 14.93 8.57
C GLY A 48 -40.47 14.50 7.74
N TYR A 49 -40.64 15.09 6.56
CA TYR A 49 -41.68 14.69 5.61
C TYR A 49 -41.43 13.27 5.09
N GLN A 50 -42.42 12.38 5.18
CA GLN A 50 -42.36 10.98 4.75
C GLN A 50 -41.25 10.11 5.39
N THR A 51 -40.68 10.56 6.50
CA THR A 51 -39.61 9.84 7.20
C THR A 51 -40.14 8.55 7.81
N GLY A 52 -39.53 7.39 7.50
CA GLY A 52 -39.97 6.09 8.01
C GLY A 52 -41.41 5.69 7.62
N LYS A 53 -41.99 6.28 6.56
CA LYS A 53 -43.42 6.15 6.20
C LYS A 53 -43.91 4.71 6.13
N ALA A 54 -43.12 3.80 5.56
CA ALA A 54 -43.49 2.39 5.38
C ALA A 54 -43.18 1.50 6.59
N SER A 55 -42.63 2.04 7.68
CA SER A 55 -42.20 1.22 8.83
C SER A 55 -43.39 0.61 9.55
N ILE A 56 -43.29 -0.69 9.81
CA ILE A 56 -44.31 -1.52 10.45
C ILE A 56 -43.69 -2.41 11.53
N VAL A 57 -44.48 -2.83 12.51
CA VAL A 57 -44.05 -3.80 13.54
C VAL A 57 -43.74 -5.16 12.86
N PRO A 58 -42.64 -5.86 13.21
CA PRO A 58 -41.82 -5.70 14.41
C PRO A 58 -40.60 -4.75 14.29
N SER A 59 -40.50 -3.89 13.27
CA SER A 59 -39.37 -2.93 13.20
C SER A 59 -39.22 -2.14 14.48
N GLY A 60 -37.97 -1.89 14.91
CA GLY A 60 -37.70 -1.15 16.13
C GLY A 60 -36.30 -0.59 16.22
N GLY A 61 -36.08 0.34 17.16
CA GLY A 61 -34.78 0.96 17.42
C GLY A 61 -34.24 1.83 16.28
N ASN A 62 -35.10 2.36 15.42
CA ASN A 62 -34.68 3.15 14.26
C ASN A 62 -34.64 4.66 14.59
N THR A 63 -33.62 5.38 14.12
CA THR A 63 -33.55 6.85 14.17
C THR A 63 -33.48 7.41 12.76
N PHE A 64 -34.57 7.97 12.24
CA PHE A 64 -34.62 8.58 10.92
C PHE A 64 -34.90 10.09 11.02
N ILE A 65 -34.03 10.91 10.44
CA ILE A 65 -34.11 12.37 10.46
C ILE A 65 -33.79 12.92 9.07
N GLY A 66 -34.74 13.64 8.47
CA GLY A 66 -34.59 14.24 7.15
C GLY A 66 -35.74 13.89 6.21
N HIS A 67 -35.94 14.72 5.18
CA HIS A 67 -36.98 14.50 4.16
C HIS A 67 -36.79 13.12 3.51
N GLN A 68 -37.80 12.25 3.63
CA GLN A 68 -37.85 10.90 3.09
C GLN A 68 -36.74 9.94 3.60
N ALA A 69 -36.09 10.24 4.72
CA ALA A 69 -35.14 9.30 5.33
C ALA A 69 -35.85 7.99 5.71
N GLY A 70 -35.32 6.85 5.28
CA GLY A 70 -35.90 5.52 5.54
C GLY A 70 -37.34 5.31 5.07
N ALA A 71 -37.82 6.07 4.07
CA ALA A 71 -39.24 6.10 3.70
C ALA A 71 -39.83 4.72 3.34
N SER A 72 -39.02 3.83 2.75
CA SER A 72 -39.44 2.48 2.33
C SER A 72 -39.13 1.38 3.37
N ASN A 73 -38.58 1.73 4.54
CA ASN A 73 -38.21 0.74 5.56
C ASN A 73 -39.46 0.04 6.07
N THR A 74 -39.58 -1.27 5.86
CA THR A 74 -40.75 -2.05 6.29
C THR A 74 -40.50 -2.69 7.65
N ILE A 75 -39.61 -3.68 7.73
CA ILE A 75 -39.32 -4.45 8.95
C ILE A 75 -37.88 -4.30 9.45
N GLY A 76 -37.02 -3.56 8.75
CA GLY A 76 -35.63 -3.32 9.15
C GLY A 76 -35.53 -2.61 10.51
N ASP A 77 -34.61 -3.06 11.36
CA ASP A 77 -34.41 -2.63 12.74
C ASP A 77 -32.99 -2.09 13.01
N GLY A 78 -32.85 -1.29 14.07
CA GLY A 78 -31.55 -0.77 14.52
C GLY A 78 -30.84 0.17 13.54
N ASN A 79 -31.57 0.83 12.63
CA ASN A 79 -30.99 1.71 11.62
C ASN A 79 -30.95 3.18 12.09
N SER A 80 -29.89 3.92 11.76
CA SER A 80 -29.75 5.35 12.00
C SER A 80 -29.54 6.10 10.69
N PHE A 81 -30.58 6.75 10.17
CA PHE A 81 -30.55 7.51 8.92
C PHE A 81 -30.72 9.00 9.16
N VAL A 82 -29.72 9.80 8.85
CA VAL A 82 -29.72 11.24 9.03
C VAL A 82 -29.33 11.92 7.71
N GLY A 83 -30.25 12.68 7.13
CA GLY A 83 -30.06 13.36 5.84
C GLY A 83 -31.25 13.16 4.90
N THR A 84 -31.40 14.06 3.94
CA THR A 84 -32.44 13.94 2.90
C THR A 84 -32.23 12.65 2.11
N SER A 85 -33.27 11.82 2.06
CA SER A 85 -33.30 10.53 1.37
C SER A 85 -32.25 9.51 1.81
N ALA A 86 -31.64 9.69 2.99
CA ALA A 86 -30.75 8.67 3.56
C ALA A 86 -31.51 7.36 3.76
N GLY A 87 -31.01 6.26 3.20
CA GLY A 87 -31.64 4.94 3.27
C GLY A 87 -33.06 4.87 2.68
N PHE A 88 -33.42 5.73 1.72
CA PHE A 88 -34.79 5.86 1.18
C PHE A 88 -35.43 4.52 0.80
N SER A 89 -34.69 3.64 0.10
CA SER A 89 -35.18 2.36 -0.41
C SER A 89 -34.94 1.18 0.54
N ASN A 90 -34.42 1.40 1.76
CA ASN A 90 -34.17 0.30 2.70
C ASN A 90 -35.48 -0.39 2.96
N THR A 91 -35.60 -1.71 2.76
CA THR A 91 -36.84 -2.45 3.02
C THR A 91 -36.69 -3.29 4.28
N THR A 92 -35.74 -4.22 4.29
CA THR A 92 -35.49 -5.15 5.39
C THR A 92 -34.06 -5.08 5.95
N GLY A 93 -33.22 -4.19 5.43
CA GLY A 93 -31.86 -4.00 5.93
C GLY A 93 -31.86 -3.51 7.38
N TYR A 94 -30.90 -3.98 8.18
CA TYR A 94 -30.82 -3.71 9.62
C TYR A 94 -29.41 -3.27 10.04
N SER A 95 -29.30 -2.65 11.22
CA SER A 95 -28.02 -2.18 11.79
C SER A 95 -27.20 -1.27 10.87
N ASN A 96 -27.85 -0.47 10.02
CA ASN A 96 -27.16 0.47 9.14
C ASN A 96 -27.09 1.88 9.75
N THR A 97 -25.97 2.57 9.59
CA THR A 97 -25.80 3.98 9.95
C THR A 97 -25.52 4.79 8.69
N PHE A 98 -26.49 5.57 8.23
CA PHE A 98 -26.36 6.44 7.06
C PHE A 98 -26.47 7.91 7.46
N ASN A 99 -25.42 8.69 7.23
CA ASN A 99 -25.36 10.10 7.58
C ASN A 99 -24.90 10.93 6.38
N GLY A 100 -25.84 11.63 5.73
CA GLY A 100 -25.58 12.46 4.57
C GLY A 100 -26.75 12.47 3.58
N LEU A 101 -26.79 13.48 2.72
CA LEU A 101 -27.78 13.54 1.64
C LEU A 101 -27.56 12.38 0.67
N GLY A 102 -28.59 11.54 0.51
CA GLY A 102 -28.55 10.37 -0.38
C GLY A 102 -27.64 9.23 0.07
N ALA A 103 -27.13 9.22 1.32
CA ALA A 103 -26.31 8.12 1.83
C ALA A 103 -27.13 6.82 1.84
N GLY A 104 -26.64 5.77 1.17
CA GLY A 104 -27.32 4.47 1.05
C GLY A 104 -28.72 4.53 0.41
N ILE A 105 -29.00 5.50 -0.47
CA ILE A 105 -30.36 5.79 -0.96
C ILE A 105 -31.06 4.58 -1.61
N ILE A 106 -30.36 3.72 -2.34
CA ILE A 106 -30.93 2.49 -2.93
C ILE A 106 -30.58 1.19 -2.18
N ASN A 107 -30.12 1.27 -0.93
CA ASN A 107 -29.96 0.07 -0.08
C ASN A 107 -31.31 -0.59 0.10
N THR A 108 -31.45 -1.88 -0.20
CA THR A 108 -32.72 -2.61 -0.04
C THR A 108 -32.63 -3.57 1.14
N THR A 109 -31.69 -4.52 1.08
CA THR A 109 -31.52 -5.59 2.09
C THR A 109 -30.13 -5.60 2.75
N GLY A 110 -29.21 -4.75 2.29
CA GLY A 110 -27.89 -4.61 2.90
C GLY A 110 -27.98 -4.24 4.39
N HIS A 111 -27.09 -4.80 5.19
CA HIS A 111 -27.10 -4.62 6.66
C HIS A 111 -25.69 -4.41 7.21
N SER A 112 -25.63 -3.89 8.43
CA SER A 112 -24.36 -3.60 9.14
C SER A 112 -23.42 -2.67 8.37
N ASN A 113 -23.96 -1.73 7.59
CA ASN A 113 -23.17 -0.74 6.85
C ASN A 113 -23.08 0.59 7.60
N THR A 114 -21.96 1.28 7.50
CA THR A 114 -21.77 2.65 8.01
C THR A 114 -21.40 3.57 6.85
N PHE A 115 -22.32 4.40 6.39
CA PHE A 115 -22.11 5.36 5.31
C PHE A 115 -22.21 6.79 5.84
N THR A 116 -21.14 7.57 5.73
CA THR A 116 -21.11 8.98 6.17
C THR A 116 -20.56 9.86 5.05
N GLY A 117 -21.39 10.73 4.50
CA GLY A 117 -21.04 11.62 3.39
C GLY A 117 -22.20 11.83 2.41
N ASN A 118 -22.14 12.90 1.63
CA ASN A 118 -23.08 13.10 0.53
C ASN A 118 -22.88 11.99 -0.51
N GLY A 119 -23.92 11.22 -0.81
CA GLY A 119 -23.87 10.12 -1.79
C GLY A 119 -23.00 8.92 -1.40
N SER A 120 -22.52 8.82 -0.15
CA SER A 120 -21.72 7.66 0.29
C SER A 120 -22.55 6.37 0.21
N GLY A 121 -22.04 5.36 -0.49
CA GLY A 121 -22.74 4.08 -0.71
C GLY A 121 -24.08 4.22 -1.43
N GLN A 122 -24.31 5.29 -2.20
CA GLN A 122 -25.63 5.59 -2.75
C GLN A 122 -26.23 4.42 -3.53
N SER A 123 -25.41 3.67 -4.28
CA SER A 123 -25.84 2.55 -5.12
C SER A 123 -25.76 1.18 -4.44
N ASN A 124 -25.47 1.09 -3.14
CA ASN A 124 -25.43 -0.18 -2.43
C ASN A 124 -26.83 -0.78 -2.44
N ILE A 125 -27.02 -1.96 -3.05
CA ILE A 125 -28.33 -2.64 -3.12
C ILE A 125 -28.40 -3.70 -2.02
N THR A 126 -27.42 -4.62 -2.00
CA THR A 126 -27.37 -5.77 -1.08
C THR A 126 -26.09 -5.87 -0.28
N GLY A 127 -25.09 -5.02 -0.55
CA GLY A 127 -23.78 -5.06 0.11
C GLY A 127 -23.88 -4.90 1.62
N GLN A 128 -23.01 -5.57 2.37
CA GLN A 128 -23.07 -5.73 3.82
C GLN A 128 -21.71 -5.45 4.46
N GLN A 129 -21.74 -5.06 5.74
CA GLN A 129 -20.53 -4.89 6.55
C GLN A 129 -19.51 -3.89 5.96
N ASN A 130 -20.00 -2.90 5.21
CA ASN A 130 -19.15 -1.88 4.59
C ASN A 130 -19.06 -0.61 5.45
N VAL A 131 -17.90 0.05 5.44
CA VAL A 131 -17.66 1.35 6.07
C VAL A 131 -17.24 2.34 5.00
N PHE A 132 -18.14 3.23 4.59
CA PHE A 132 -17.88 4.28 3.60
C PHE A 132 -17.95 5.66 4.24
N ILE A 133 -16.84 6.38 4.28
CA ILE A 133 -16.74 7.70 4.91
C ILE A 133 -16.12 8.68 3.92
N GLY A 134 -16.90 9.65 3.46
CA GLY A 134 -16.51 10.66 2.48
C GLY A 134 -17.61 10.90 1.44
N VAL A 135 -17.56 12.05 0.78
CA VAL A 135 -18.47 12.34 -0.34
C VAL A 135 -18.22 11.33 -1.45
N ALA A 136 -19.29 10.64 -1.88
CA ALA A 136 -19.30 9.59 -2.90
C ALA A 136 -18.34 8.40 -2.64
N ALA A 137 -17.93 8.17 -1.39
CA ALA A 137 -17.20 6.95 -1.03
C ALA A 137 -18.07 5.72 -1.31
N GLY A 138 -17.55 4.76 -2.09
CA GLY A 138 -18.28 3.56 -2.51
C GLY A 138 -19.58 3.81 -3.27
N ALA A 139 -19.71 4.95 -3.96
CA ALA A 139 -20.97 5.40 -4.56
C ALA A 139 -21.60 4.36 -5.50
N ASN A 140 -20.81 3.57 -6.24
CA ASN A 140 -21.29 2.56 -7.18
C ASN A 140 -21.10 1.11 -6.69
N ASN A 141 -20.75 0.90 -5.41
CA ASN A 141 -20.79 -0.43 -4.84
C ASN A 141 -22.25 -0.90 -4.80
N GLN A 142 -22.59 -1.99 -5.48
CA GLN A 142 -23.95 -2.56 -5.54
C GLN A 142 -24.11 -3.76 -4.60
N SER A 143 -23.11 -4.63 -4.56
CA SER A 143 -23.17 -5.91 -3.85
C SER A 143 -21.89 -6.28 -3.10
N GLY A 144 -20.83 -5.48 -3.22
CA GLY A 144 -19.57 -5.73 -2.51
C GLY A 144 -19.74 -5.65 -0.99
N ASN A 145 -19.05 -6.53 -0.28
CA ASN A 145 -19.12 -6.68 1.17
C ASN A 145 -17.76 -6.41 1.83
N ASP A 146 -17.77 -6.18 3.13
CA ASP A 146 -16.55 -6.14 3.96
C ASP A 146 -15.52 -5.10 3.48
N ASN A 147 -15.98 -3.99 2.89
CA ASN A 147 -15.10 -2.93 2.40
C ASN A 147 -14.98 -1.77 3.40
N VAL A 148 -13.80 -1.17 3.47
CA VAL A 148 -13.54 0.07 4.21
C VAL A 148 -13.02 1.13 3.24
N PHE A 149 -13.89 2.07 2.85
CA PHE A 149 -13.53 3.19 1.98
C PHE A 149 -13.62 4.51 2.75
N ILE A 150 -12.48 5.18 2.94
CA ILE A 150 -12.40 6.42 3.70
C ILE A 150 -11.71 7.47 2.84
N GLY A 151 -12.45 8.47 2.39
CA GLY A 151 -11.96 9.55 1.52
C GLY A 151 -13.02 9.98 0.52
N ASN A 152 -12.89 11.20 -0.01
CA ASN A 152 -13.74 11.63 -1.11
C ASN A 152 -13.48 10.77 -2.36
N ASN A 153 -14.56 10.20 -2.92
CA ASN A 153 -14.53 9.27 -4.06
C ASN A 153 -13.65 8.02 -3.84
N ALA A 154 -13.35 7.64 -2.59
CA ALA A 154 -12.65 6.40 -2.31
C ALA A 154 -13.52 5.20 -2.75
N GLY A 155 -12.95 4.31 -3.58
CA GLY A 155 -13.66 3.15 -4.11
C GLY A 155 -14.93 3.47 -4.91
N GLU A 156 -15.02 4.66 -5.52
CA GLU A 156 -16.25 5.14 -6.18
C GLU A 156 -16.86 4.13 -7.15
N LEU A 157 -16.02 3.50 -7.98
CA LEU A 157 -16.41 2.51 -9.00
C LEU A 157 -16.31 1.05 -8.53
N ASN A 158 -15.88 0.81 -7.29
CA ASN A 158 -15.60 -0.55 -6.82
C ASN A 158 -16.87 -1.27 -6.38
N ASN A 159 -17.03 -2.50 -6.87
CA ASN A 159 -18.12 -3.41 -6.51
C ASN A 159 -17.59 -4.77 -5.99
N GLY A 160 -16.29 -4.85 -5.71
CA GLY A 160 -15.68 -6.04 -5.10
C GLY A 160 -15.79 -6.00 -3.58
N SER A 161 -15.20 -6.99 -2.92
CA SER A 161 -15.30 -7.22 -1.48
C SER A 161 -13.94 -7.31 -0.80
N GLY A 162 -13.91 -7.06 0.51
CA GLY A 162 -12.71 -7.23 1.34
C GLY A 162 -11.62 -6.19 1.08
N ASN A 163 -11.97 -5.01 0.58
CA ASN A 163 -11.00 -3.97 0.25
C ASN A 163 -10.88 -2.91 1.35
N ILE A 164 -9.68 -2.34 1.49
CA ILE A 164 -9.40 -1.20 2.36
C ILE A 164 -8.81 -0.07 1.51
N PHE A 165 -9.59 0.98 1.25
CA PHE A 165 -9.15 2.15 0.49
C PHE A 165 -9.18 3.41 1.35
N LEU A 166 -8.02 4.03 1.56
CA LEU A 166 -7.83 5.14 2.49
C LEU A 166 -7.19 6.35 1.77
N GLY A 167 -7.92 7.45 1.76
CA GLY A 167 -7.58 8.77 1.22
C GLY A 167 -8.37 9.15 -0.03
N MET A 168 -8.22 10.41 -0.48
CA MET A 168 -8.95 10.96 -1.61
C MET A 168 -8.64 10.18 -2.89
N TYR A 169 -9.68 9.67 -3.56
CA TYR A 169 -9.59 8.82 -4.75
C TYR A 169 -8.87 7.48 -4.60
N ALA A 170 -8.60 7.02 -3.37
CA ALA A 170 -8.02 5.69 -3.15
C ALA A 170 -8.91 4.60 -3.77
N GLY A 171 -8.37 3.81 -4.70
CA GLY A 171 -9.10 2.75 -5.40
C GLY A 171 -10.28 3.23 -6.27
N ALA A 172 -10.38 4.53 -6.59
CA ALA A 172 -11.51 5.07 -7.37
C ALA A 172 -11.60 4.50 -8.80
N LEU A 173 -10.45 4.13 -9.37
CA LEU A 173 -10.32 3.56 -10.71
C LEU A 173 -10.52 2.04 -10.76
N GLU A 174 -10.67 1.39 -9.60
CA GLU A 174 -10.65 -0.07 -9.48
C GLU A 174 -12.06 -0.64 -9.55
N GLU A 175 -12.44 -1.15 -10.72
CA GLU A 175 -13.73 -1.83 -10.91
C GLU A 175 -13.65 -3.29 -10.47
N ASN A 176 -14.55 -3.72 -9.57
CA ASN A 176 -14.70 -5.11 -9.14
C ASN A 176 -13.46 -5.77 -8.50
N THR A 177 -12.51 -4.98 -8.02
CA THR A 177 -11.31 -5.45 -7.34
C THR A 177 -11.65 -5.97 -5.94
N ASN A 178 -11.03 -7.08 -5.50
CA ASN A 178 -11.27 -7.71 -4.20
C ASN A 178 -9.95 -7.84 -3.41
N ASN A 179 -10.06 -7.85 -2.08
CA ASN A 179 -8.95 -8.15 -1.16
C ASN A 179 -7.72 -7.23 -1.33
N LYS A 180 -7.92 -5.95 -1.65
CA LYS A 180 -6.81 -5.00 -1.82
C LYS A 180 -6.74 -3.93 -0.74
N LEU A 181 -5.52 -3.46 -0.49
CA LEU A 181 -5.22 -2.28 0.31
C LEU A 181 -4.73 -1.15 -0.62
N TYR A 182 -5.37 0.01 -0.57
CA TYR A 182 -4.89 1.24 -1.22
C TYR A 182 -4.81 2.33 -0.17
N ILE A 183 -3.62 2.88 0.05
CA ILE A 183 -3.45 4.11 0.83
C ILE A 183 -2.85 5.15 -0.10
N GLU A 184 -3.66 6.13 -0.46
CA GLU A 184 -3.36 7.14 -1.47
C GLU A 184 -4.23 8.37 -1.26
N ASN A 185 -3.73 9.56 -1.62
CA ASN A 185 -4.50 10.80 -1.50
C ASN A 185 -4.49 11.61 -2.80
N SER A 186 -4.50 10.90 -3.93
CA SER A 186 -4.54 11.43 -5.28
C SER A 186 -5.18 10.44 -6.26
N PHE A 187 -5.57 10.92 -7.44
CA PHE A 187 -6.13 10.08 -8.49
C PHE A 187 -5.03 9.32 -9.23
N SER A 188 -4.67 8.14 -8.75
CA SER A 188 -3.50 7.36 -9.22
C SER A 188 -3.82 5.86 -9.31
N SER A 189 -3.25 5.18 -10.31
CA SER A 189 -3.23 3.70 -10.42
C SER A 189 -2.06 3.06 -9.66
N THR A 190 -1.14 3.88 -9.14
CA THR A 190 0.00 3.44 -8.31
C THR A 190 -0.09 4.14 -6.96
N PRO A 191 -0.83 3.59 -5.98
CA PRO A 191 -1.01 4.23 -4.68
C PRO A 191 0.30 4.20 -3.89
N LEU A 192 0.51 5.13 -2.96
CA LEU A 192 1.72 5.18 -2.13
C LEU A 192 2.00 3.83 -1.44
N ILE A 193 0.94 3.22 -0.89
CA ILE A 193 0.95 1.86 -0.34
C ILE A 193 -0.14 1.06 -1.05
N TRP A 194 0.27 -0.07 -1.64
CA TRP A 194 -0.61 -1.04 -2.26
C TRP A 194 -0.48 -2.38 -1.54
N GLY A 195 -1.56 -3.10 -1.35
CA GLY A 195 -1.52 -4.45 -0.82
C GLY A 195 -2.53 -5.38 -1.47
N ASP A 196 -2.25 -6.67 -1.36
CA ASP A 196 -3.10 -7.77 -1.80
C ASP A 196 -3.18 -8.81 -0.69
N PHE A 197 -4.28 -8.76 0.04
CA PHE A 197 -4.56 -9.65 1.16
C PHE A 197 -4.73 -11.11 0.71
N ALA A 198 -5.08 -11.36 -0.55
CA ALA A 198 -5.21 -12.73 -1.05
C ALA A 198 -3.85 -13.43 -1.23
N ASN A 199 -2.77 -12.66 -1.39
CA ASN A 199 -1.43 -13.17 -1.66
C ASN A 199 -0.40 -12.73 -0.59
N ASP A 200 -0.88 -12.21 0.54
CA ASP A 200 -0.03 -11.63 1.61
C ASP A 200 1.04 -10.67 1.08
N LEU A 201 0.69 -9.87 0.07
CA LEU A 201 1.63 -9.03 -0.66
C LEU A 201 1.45 -7.56 -0.29
N LEU A 202 2.53 -6.92 0.13
CA LEU A 202 2.61 -5.46 0.34
C LEU A 202 3.61 -4.85 -0.64
N LYS A 203 3.20 -3.78 -1.32
CA LYS A 203 4.05 -2.96 -2.19
C LYS A 203 4.09 -1.53 -1.69
N LEU A 204 5.31 -0.98 -1.67
CA LEU A 204 5.56 0.41 -1.34
C LEU A 204 6.03 1.08 -2.63
N ASN A 205 5.16 1.91 -3.24
CA ASN A 205 5.48 2.57 -4.51
C ASN A 205 6.30 3.85 -4.32
N GLY A 206 6.43 4.32 -3.06
CA GLY A 206 7.28 5.43 -2.67
C GLY A 206 8.71 5.02 -2.27
N LYS A 207 9.36 5.90 -1.49
CA LYS A 207 10.64 5.63 -0.84
C LYS A 207 10.43 5.18 0.60
N VAL A 208 11.21 4.22 1.07
CA VAL A 208 11.05 3.57 2.37
C VAL A 208 12.23 3.92 3.28
N GLY A 209 11.98 4.71 4.32
CA GLY A 209 12.96 5.06 5.35
C GLY A 209 12.66 4.35 6.67
N ILE A 210 13.64 3.65 7.25
CA ILE A 210 13.51 2.92 8.53
C ILE A 210 14.47 3.51 9.57
N GLY A 211 14.01 3.64 10.82
CA GLY A 211 14.83 4.12 11.94
C GLY A 211 14.74 5.63 12.20
N GLY A 212 13.54 6.22 12.09
CA GLY A 212 13.29 7.64 12.43
C GLY A 212 13.81 8.63 11.38
N VAL A 213 13.71 8.27 10.11
CA VAL A 213 14.19 9.07 8.97
C VAL A 213 13.15 10.16 8.65
N THR A 214 13.51 11.43 8.82
CA THR A 214 12.61 12.57 8.51
C THR A 214 12.60 12.96 7.04
N SER A 215 13.69 12.68 6.33
CA SER A 215 13.84 12.89 4.89
C SER A 215 14.66 11.76 4.31
N PHE A 216 14.21 11.19 3.19
CA PHE A 216 15.00 10.17 2.51
C PHE A 216 16.33 10.78 2.04
N PRO A 217 17.47 10.13 2.33
CA PRO A 217 18.78 10.71 2.01
C PRO A 217 18.94 10.90 0.50
N THR A 218 19.58 12.01 0.12
CA THR A 218 19.97 12.29 -1.27
C THR A 218 21.44 11.97 -1.51
N THR A 219 22.26 11.93 -0.45
CA THR A 219 23.66 11.54 -0.50
C THR A 219 24.04 10.54 0.59
N ALA A 220 25.06 9.72 0.29
CA ALA A 220 25.83 8.95 1.25
C ALA A 220 27.31 9.31 0.99
N GLY A 221 27.86 10.17 1.86
CA GLY A 221 29.09 10.92 1.58
C GLY A 221 29.02 11.68 0.26
N THR A 222 29.85 11.31 -0.73
CA THR A 222 29.85 11.98 -2.04
C THR A 222 28.92 11.36 -3.07
N VAL A 223 28.41 10.16 -2.82
CA VAL A 223 27.53 9.43 -3.74
C VAL A 223 26.11 9.98 -3.71
N ASN A 224 25.54 10.23 -4.87
CA ASN A 224 24.11 10.52 -5.01
C ASN A 224 23.30 9.22 -4.86
N VAL A 225 22.53 9.12 -3.77
CA VAL A 225 21.67 7.97 -3.47
C VAL A 225 20.19 8.25 -3.72
N SER A 226 19.86 9.31 -4.45
CA SER A 226 18.46 9.71 -4.72
C SER A 226 17.67 8.67 -5.53
N ALA A 227 18.36 7.82 -6.31
CA ALA A 227 17.73 6.75 -7.08
C ALA A 227 17.29 5.55 -6.21
N TYR A 228 17.88 5.39 -5.03
CA TYR A 228 17.56 4.27 -4.13
C TYR A 228 16.15 4.42 -3.53
N LYS A 229 15.53 3.27 -3.23
CA LYS A 229 14.15 3.17 -2.74
C LYS A 229 14.06 2.75 -1.28
N LEU A 230 15.10 2.15 -0.71
CA LEU A 230 15.14 1.68 0.68
C LEU A 230 16.36 2.27 1.39
N PHE A 231 16.14 2.83 2.58
CA PHE A 231 17.19 3.28 3.48
C PHE A 231 16.88 2.85 4.91
N VAL A 232 17.86 2.26 5.59
CA VAL A 232 17.70 1.72 6.95
C VAL A 232 18.76 2.27 7.87
N LYS A 233 18.38 3.19 8.75
CA LYS A 233 19.25 3.70 9.80
C LYS A 233 19.39 2.66 10.91
N GLY A 234 20.63 2.28 11.24
CA GLY A 234 20.93 1.24 12.23
C GLY A 234 21.27 -0.13 11.64
N GLY A 235 21.24 -0.27 10.30
CA GLY A 235 21.62 -1.50 9.62
C GLY A 235 20.50 -2.53 9.50
N ILE A 236 20.81 -3.65 8.84
CA ILE A 236 19.90 -4.77 8.58
C ILE A 236 20.53 -6.03 9.17
N LEU A 237 19.84 -6.68 10.12
CA LEU A 237 20.16 -8.04 10.55
C LEU A 237 19.26 -9.01 9.79
N THR A 238 19.85 -9.95 9.08
CA THR A 238 19.13 -10.93 8.24
C THR A 238 19.94 -12.22 8.16
N GLU A 239 19.27 -13.35 7.94
CA GLU A 239 19.92 -14.67 7.78
C GLU A 239 20.56 -14.82 6.40
N GLU A 240 19.95 -14.24 5.37
CA GLU A 240 20.44 -14.31 3.99
C GLU A 240 20.22 -12.97 3.26
N VAL A 241 21.14 -12.64 2.35
CA VAL A 241 20.98 -11.59 1.34
C VAL A 241 21.46 -12.12 0.00
N ARG A 242 20.62 -12.03 -1.03
CA ARG A 242 21.00 -12.32 -2.41
C ARG A 242 21.18 -11.02 -3.18
N VAL A 243 22.35 -10.81 -3.78
CA VAL A 243 22.65 -9.68 -4.64
C VAL A 243 22.90 -10.19 -6.06
N HIS A 244 22.15 -9.66 -7.03
CA HIS A 244 22.33 -9.97 -8.45
C HIS A 244 22.78 -8.72 -9.20
N LEU A 245 23.92 -8.81 -9.89
CA LEU A 245 24.45 -7.75 -10.73
C LEU A 245 24.04 -7.96 -12.18
N ALA A 246 23.56 -6.90 -12.84
CA ALA A 246 23.18 -6.96 -14.24
C ALA A 246 24.38 -7.09 -15.21
N THR A 247 25.58 -6.69 -14.79
CA THR A 247 26.78 -6.51 -15.66
C THR A 247 27.69 -7.74 -15.75
N GLY A 248 27.19 -8.94 -15.43
CA GLY A 248 27.93 -10.20 -15.56
C GLY A 248 29.02 -10.42 -14.50
N TRP A 249 29.40 -11.68 -14.31
CA TRP A 249 30.36 -12.13 -13.28
C TRP A 249 31.82 -12.08 -13.76
N ALA A 250 32.79 -12.33 -12.85
CA ALA A 250 34.22 -12.11 -13.09
C ALA A 250 34.94 -13.17 -13.96
N ASP A 251 34.22 -14.09 -14.61
CA ASP A 251 34.80 -15.25 -15.32
C ASP A 251 35.75 -14.91 -16.50
N TYR A 252 35.88 -13.63 -16.86
CA TYR A 252 36.75 -13.19 -17.95
C TYR A 252 38.24 -13.34 -17.65
N VAL A 253 38.66 -13.49 -16.39
CA VAL A 253 40.09 -13.63 -16.03
C VAL A 253 40.69 -14.91 -16.61
N PHE A 254 39.87 -15.93 -16.83
CA PHE A 254 40.29 -17.18 -17.48
C PHE A 254 40.16 -17.18 -19.01
N ALA A 255 39.75 -16.07 -19.62
CA ALA A 255 39.69 -15.97 -21.08
C ALA A 255 41.09 -16.02 -21.70
N LYS A 256 41.23 -16.61 -22.90
CA LYS A 256 42.53 -16.79 -23.57
C LYS A 256 43.23 -15.48 -23.92
N ASP A 257 42.46 -14.42 -24.11
CA ASP A 257 42.91 -13.07 -24.45
C ASP A 257 43.02 -12.16 -23.23
N TYR A 258 42.73 -12.66 -22.03
CA TYR A 258 42.91 -11.91 -20.79
C TYR A 258 44.40 -11.63 -20.57
N LYS A 259 44.72 -10.34 -20.43
CA LYS A 259 46.08 -9.86 -20.19
C LYS A 259 46.31 -9.76 -18.69
N LEU A 260 46.81 -10.85 -18.10
CA LEU A 260 47.25 -10.84 -16.71
C LEU A 260 48.41 -9.83 -16.55
N PRO A 261 48.28 -8.82 -15.66
CA PRO A 261 49.39 -7.93 -15.34
C PRO A 261 50.62 -8.71 -14.88
N THR A 262 51.80 -8.14 -15.02
CA THR A 262 53.00 -8.71 -14.40
C THR A 262 53.09 -8.32 -12.93
N LEU A 263 53.76 -9.13 -12.10
CA LEU A 263 53.96 -8.78 -10.68
C LEU A 263 54.73 -7.46 -10.51
N THR A 264 55.63 -7.11 -11.44
CA THR A 264 56.31 -5.80 -11.45
C THR A 264 55.34 -4.65 -11.70
N GLU A 265 54.40 -4.80 -12.64
CA GLU A 265 53.37 -3.78 -12.90
C GLU A 265 52.41 -3.63 -11.71
N VAL A 266 52.02 -4.74 -11.09
CA VAL A 266 51.18 -4.73 -9.88
C VAL A 266 51.91 -4.05 -8.72
N GLU A 267 53.19 -4.38 -8.49
CA GLU A 267 54.02 -3.74 -7.46
C GLU A 267 54.15 -2.23 -7.70
N GLN A 268 54.41 -1.81 -8.94
CA GLN A 268 54.49 -0.40 -9.30
C GLN A 268 53.15 0.32 -9.03
N TYR A 269 52.03 -0.32 -9.35
CA TYR A 269 50.70 0.23 -9.08
C TYR A 269 50.46 0.40 -7.58
N ILE A 270 50.79 -0.61 -6.77
CA ILE A 270 50.64 -0.56 -5.31
C ILE A 270 51.53 0.55 -4.72
N ASN A 271 52.78 0.66 -5.15
CA ASN A 271 53.70 1.70 -4.69
C ASN A 271 53.20 3.13 -5.02
N THR A 272 52.43 3.27 -6.10
CA THR A 272 51.88 4.56 -6.54
C THR A 272 50.54 4.88 -5.88
N ASN A 273 49.63 3.90 -5.74
CA ASN A 273 48.24 4.12 -5.36
C ASN A 273 47.89 3.62 -3.94
N GLY A 274 48.73 2.78 -3.35
CA GLY A 274 48.53 2.23 -2.00
C GLY A 274 47.47 1.13 -1.90
N HIS A 275 46.96 0.63 -3.02
CA HIS A 275 45.98 -0.46 -3.07
C HIS A 275 46.14 -1.28 -4.36
N LEU A 276 45.45 -2.42 -4.45
CA LEU A 276 45.45 -3.26 -5.64
C LEU A 276 44.66 -2.60 -6.80
N PRO A 277 45.00 -2.89 -8.07
CA PRO A 277 44.19 -2.47 -9.21
C PRO A 277 42.73 -2.89 -9.06
N ASN A 278 41.78 -2.06 -9.49
CA ASN A 278 40.32 -2.26 -9.42
C ASN A 278 39.71 -2.37 -8.01
N VAL A 279 40.52 -2.49 -6.95
CA VAL A 279 40.04 -2.44 -5.57
C VAL A 279 39.90 -0.97 -5.14
N PRO A 280 38.76 -0.54 -4.60
CA PRO A 280 38.60 0.84 -4.15
C PRO A 280 39.56 1.18 -3.00
N SER A 281 40.03 2.43 -2.96
CA SER A 281 40.89 2.91 -1.88
C SER A 281 40.12 3.03 -0.56
N ALA A 282 40.84 3.00 0.58
CA ALA A 282 40.23 3.22 1.89
C ALA A 282 39.48 4.56 1.98
N SER A 283 40.05 5.63 1.40
CA SER A 283 39.41 6.95 1.35
C SER A 283 38.11 6.97 0.55
N SER A 284 38.05 6.23 -0.56
CA SER A 284 36.82 6.09 -1.35
C SER A 284 35.77 5.30 -0.57
N VAL A 285 36.17 4.22 0.11
CA VAL A 285 35.26 3.42 0.95
C VAL A 285 34.69 4.22 2.12
N GLU A 286 35.51 5.01 2.81
CA GLU A 286 35.06 5.86 3.92
C GLU A 286 34.08 6.95 3.47
N ALA A 287 34.32 7.52 2.28
CA ALA A 287 33.46 8.53 1.72
C ALA A 287 32.15 7.92 1.19
N ASP A 288 32.23 6.87 0.40
CA ASP A 288 31.14 6.47 -0.50
C ASP A 288 30.46 5.16 -0.09
N GLY A 289 31.06 4.43 0.85
CA GLY A 289 30.65 3.07 1.20
C GLY A 289 31.10 2.04 0.16
N ILE A 290 30.54 0.83 0.27
CA ILE A 290 30.87 -0.30 -0.62
C ILE A 290 29.59 -0.90 -1.19
N GLU A 291 29.58 -1.07 -2.50
CA GLU A 291 28.59 -1.89 -3.19
C GLU A 291 28.99 -3.37 -3.07
N VAL A 292 28.34 -4.10 -2.16
CA VAL A 292 28.71 -5.48 -1.78
C VAL A 292 28.81 -6.42 -2.98
N GLY A 293 27.89 -6.32 -3.95
CA GLY A 293 27.94 -7.13 -5.16
C GLY A 293 29.18 -6.87 -6.01
N ASN A 294 29.51 -5.60 -6.25
CA ASN A 294 30.69 -5.22 -7.03
C ASN A 294 31.99 -5.60 -6.31
N MET A 295 32.03 -5.46 -4.98
CA MET A 295 33.19 -5.89 -4.19
C MET A 295 33.38 -7.42 -4.24
N ALA A 296 32.30 -8.20 -4.19
CA ALA A 296 32.37 -9.65 -4.35
C ALA A 296 32.92 -10.05 -5.74
N LYS A 297 32.51 -9.34 -6.80
CA LYS A 297 33.05 -9.52 -8.16
C LYS A 297 34.55 -9.20 -8.21
N ILE A 298 34.98 -8.07 -7.64
CA ILE A 298 36.39 -7.69 -7.59
C ILE A 298 37.21 -8.71 -6.79
N HIS A 299 36.70 -9.18 -5.65
CA HIS A 299 37.35 -10.23 -4.88
C HIS A 299 37.53 -11.51 -5.69
N GLN A 300 36.52 -11.92 -6.46
CA GLN A 300 36.62 -13.07 -7.36
C GLN A 300 37.71 -12.85 -8.41
N GLU A 301 37.73 -11.71 -9.09
CA GLU A 301 38.79 -11.34 -10.05
C GLU A 301 40.18 -11.48 -9.41
N LYS A 302 40.37 -10.99 -8.19
CA LYS A 302 41.69 -11.05 -7.51
C LYS A 302 42.08 -12.44 -7.06
N ILE A 303 41.12 -13.27 -6.68
CA ILE A 303 41.36 -14.70 -6.39
C ILE A 303 41.78 -15.43 -7.67
N GLU A 304 41.16 -15.14 -8.80
CA GLU A 304 41.48 -15.76 -10.09
C GLU A 304 42.87 -15.31 -10.61
N GLU A 305 43.19 -14.02 -10.53
CA GLU A 305 44.53 -13.49 -10.83
C GLU A 305 45.60 -14.15 -9.96
N LEU A 306 45.37 -14.22 -8.63
CA LEU A 306 46.28 -14.89 -7.69
C LEU A 306 46.48 -16.37 -8.06
N THR A 307 45.42 -17.04 -8.50
CA THR A 307 45.48 -18.44 -8.94
C THR A 307 46.36 -18.60 -10.18
N LEU A 308 46.26 -17.68 -11.15
CA LEU A 308 47.13 -17.70 -12.34
C LEU A 308 48.60 -17.47 -11.98
N TYR A 309 48.90 -16.52 -11.09
CA TYR A 309 50.27 -16.31 -10.59
C TYR A 309 50.81 -17.56 -9.87
N ALA A 310 50.00 -18.22 -9.04
CA ALA A 310 50.39 -19.43 -8.33
C ALA A 310 50.70 -20.59 -9.29
N ILE A 311 49.90 -20.75 -10.36
CA ILE A 311 50.17 -21.74 -11.42
C ILE A 311 51.50 -21.45 -12.12
N GLU A 312 51.75 -20.18 -12.47
CA GLU A 312 52.99 -19.78 -13.12
C GLU A 312 54.21 -19.99 -12.21
N GLN A 313 54.09 -19.60 -10.94
CA GLN A 313 55.12 -19.82 -9.94
C GLN A 313 55.44 -21.31 -9.77
N ASN A 314 54.42 -22.18 -9.75
CA ASN A 314 54.62 -23.63 -9.66
C ASN A 314 55.36 -24.19 -10.89
N LYS A 315 55.05 -23.70 -12.11
CA LYS A 315 55.80 -24.08 -13.32
C LYS A 315 57.27 -23.68 -13.24
N GLN A 316 57.56 -22.48 -12.71
CA GLN A 316 58.94 -22.02 -12.52
C GLN A 316 59.68 -22.88 -11.49
N ILE A 317 59.03 -23.25 -10.38
CA ILE A 317 59.61 -24.16 -9.37
C ILE A 317 59.95 -25.52 -9.98
N GLU A 318 59.05 -26.12 -10.76
CA GLU A 318 59.32 -27.39 -11.45
C GLU A 318 60.45 -27.27 -12.47
N SER A 319 60.52 -26.16 -13.20
CA SER A 319 61.62 -25.89 -14.14
C SER A 319 62.96 -25.75 -13.41
N GLN A 320 63.00 -24.99 -12.31
CA GLN A 320 64.19 -24.84 -11.47
C GLN A 320 64.62 -26.18 -10.86
N LYS A 321 63.68 -27.00 -10.40
CA LYS A 321 63.96 -28.34 -9.88
C LYS A 321 64.59 -29.23 -10.96
N ALA A 322 64.04 -29.23 -12.17
CA ALA A 322 64.61 -29.98 -13.29
C ALA A 322 66.02 -29.49 -13.66
N GLN A 323 66.27 -28.17 -13.63
CA GLN A 323 67.60 -27.60 -13.83
C GLN A 323 68.58 -28.02 -12.73
N LEU A 324 68.14 -28.03 -11.45
CA LEU A 324 68.96 -28.48 -10.32
C LEU A 324 69.31 -29.97 -10.44
N GLU A 325 68.35 -30.82 -10.82
CA GLU A 325 68.59 -32.24 -11.07
C GLU A 325 69.60 -32.45 -12.22
N GLN A 326 69.53 -31.63 -13.27
CA GLN A 326 70.49 -31.67 -14.38
C GLN A 326 71.89 -31.20 -13.95
N GLN A 327 71.99 -30.08 -13.23
CA GLN A 327 73.25 -29.57 -12.70
C GLN A 327 73.90 -30.57 -11.73
N GLN A 328 73.11 -31.25 -10.90
CA GLN A 328 73.61 -32.29 -10.00
C GLN A 328 74.25 -33.45 -10.78
N LYS A 329 73.62 -33.91 -11.87
CA LYS A 329 74.20 -34.93 -12.76
C LYS A 329 75.51 -34.48 -13.39
N GLU A 330 75.59 -33.23 -13.85
CA GLU A 330 76.82 -32.68 -14.43
C GLU A 330 77.95 -32.59 -13.40
N ILE A 331 77.64 -32.16 -12.17
CA ILE A 331 78.59 -32.14 -11.05
C ILE A 331 79.11 -33.55 -10.75
N ASP A 332 78.23 -34.56 -10.72
CA ASP A 332 78.62 -35.95 -10.44
C ASP A 332 79.52 -36.50 -11.56
N GLN A 333 79.24 -36.18 -12.82
CA GLN A 333 80.10 -36.54 -13.96
C GLN A 333 81.48 -35.86 -13.89
N LEU A 334 81.52 -34.57 -13.56
CA LEU A 334 82.76 -33.83 -13.40
C LEU A 334 83.60 -34.38 -12.24
N LYS A 335 82.99 -34.71 -11.10
CA LYS A 335 83.68 -35.37 -9.98
C LYS A 335 84.32 -36.69 -10.40
N ALA A 336 83.57 -37.55 -11.11
CA ALA A 336 84.10 -38.82 -11.61
C ALA A 336 85.27 -38.63 -12.59
N ALA A 337 85.19 -37.62 -13.46
CA ALA A 337 86.28 -37.28 -14.38
C ALA A 337 87.54 -36.80 -13.64
N VAL A 338 87.37 -35.95 -12.60
CA VAL A 338 88.48 -35.46 -11.77
C VAL A 338 89.14 -36.60 -10.98
N GLU A 339 88.36 -37.51 -10.38
CA GLU A 339 88.89 -38.70 -9.71
C GLU A 339 89.74 -39.57 -10.66
N THR A 340 89.26 -39.75 -11.89
CA THR A 340 89.99 -40.50 -12.93
C THR A 340 91.31 -39.84 -13.31
N LEU A 341 91.37 -38.50 -13.31
CA LEU A 341 92.58 -37.73 -13.59
C LEU A 341 93.57 -37.71 -12.41
N MET A 342 93.07 -37.64 -11.17
CA MET A 342 93.92 -37.64 -9.97
C MET A 342 94.48 -39.03 -9.63
N GLY A 343 93.79 -40.11 -10.00
CA GLY A 343 94.27 -41.49 -9.83
C GLY A 343 95.36 -41.92 -10.84
N LYS A 344 95.77 -41.03 -11.76
CA LYS A 344 96.82 -41.28 -12.78
C LYS A 344 98.20 -40.71 -12.42
N LYS A 345 98.49 -40.43 -11.15
CA LYS A 345 99.84 -40.06 -10.68
C LYS A 345 100.60 -41.27 -10.15
#